data_AF-A0A0N4YWR5-F1
#
_entry.id   AF-A0A0N4YWR5-F1
#
_cell.length_a   1.000
_cell.length_b   1.000
_cell.length_c   1.000
_cell.angle_alpha   90.00
_cell.angle_beta   90.00
_cell.angle_gamma   90.00
#
_symmetry.space_group_name_H-M   'P 1'
#
loop_
_entity.id
_entity.type
_entity.pdbx_description
1 polymer ?
#
loop_
_entity_poly.entity_id
_entity_poly.type
_entity_poly.pdbx_seq_one_letter_code
_entity_poly.pdbx_strand_id
1 'polypeptide(L)' 'MNALNERTRYNLLLSYFGKNGLEYNLVRVPIASTDFSTREYSYDDVEGDLEMKNFALTEEDLRYKVMLL' A
#
# COMPACT_ATOMS: atom_id res chain seq x y z
N MET A 1 3.30 -10.02 -1.74
CA MET A 1 4.02 -9.94 -0.43
C MET A 1 3.32 -10.74 0.65
N ASN A 2 2.04 -10.45 0.94
CA ASN A 2 1.35 -11.05 2.09
C ASN A 2 1.01 -12.54 1.96
N ALA A 3 1.08 -13.10 0.75
CA ALA A 3 0.98 -14.54 0.51
C ALA A 3 2.26 -15.32 0.88
N LEU A 4 3.37 -14.63 1.20
CA LEU A 4 4.65 -15.25 1.58
C LEU A 4 4.77 -15.36 3.10
N ASN A 5 5.46 -16.40 3.57
CA ASN A 5 5.87 -16.49 4.97
C ASN A 5 6.82 -15.33 5.35
N GLU A 6 6.96 -15.06 6.65
CA GLU A 6 7.70 -13.91 7.16
C GLU A 6 9.16 -13.87 6.71
N ARG A 7 9.87 -15.01 6.76
CA ARG A 7 11.29 -15.08 6.38
C ARG A 7 11.50 -14.75 4.91
N THR A 8 10.67 -15.31 4.03
CA THR A 8 10.76 -15.04 2.59
C THR A 8 10.40 -13.59 2.29
N ARG A 9 9.39 -13.02 2.96
CA ARG A 9 9.01 -11.61 2.83
C ARG A 9 10.13 -10.67 3.27
N TYR A 10 10.75 -10.95 4.42
CA TYR A 10 11.88 -10.19 4.94
C TYR A 10 13.07 -10.22 3.99
N ASN A 11 13.43 -11.39 3.46
CA ASN A 11 14.50 -11.51 2.49
C ASN A 11 14.22 -10.71 1.21
N LEU A 12 12.96 -10.73 0.72
CA LEU A 12 12.59 -9.96 -0.46
C LEU A 12 12.70 -8.43 -0.21
N LEU A 13 12.30 -7.96 0.97
CA LEU A 13 12.49 -6.56 1.37
C LEU A 13 13.97 -6.18 1.43
N LEU A 14 14.81 -7.02 2.04
CA LEU A 14 16.26 -6.78 2.11
C LEU A 14 16.92 -6.78 0.73
N SER A 15 16.45 -7.61 -0.21
CA SER A 15 16.98 -7.61 -1.58
C SER A 15 16.74 -6.28 -2.30
N TYR A 16 15.58 -5.63 -2.09
CA TYR A 16 15.29 -4.34 -2.72
C TYR A 16 15.84 -3.14 -1.95
N PHE A 17 15.69 -3.10 -0.62
CA PHE A 17 15.93 -1.90 0.20
C PHE A 17 17.10 -2.03 1.20
N GLY A 18 17.61 -3.25 1.41
CA GLY A 18 18.67 -3.50 2.37
C GLY A 18 20.03 -3.01 1.88
N LYS A 19 20.93 -2.68 2.82
CA LYS A 19 22.33 -2.26 2.54
C LYS A 19 23.15 -3.28 1.73
N ASN A 20 22.74 -4.55 1.74
CA ASN A 20 23.38 -5.63 0.98
C ASN A 20 22.57 -6.01 -0.27
N GLY A 21 21.56 -5.21 -0.64
CA GLY A 21 20.66 -5.43 -1.76
C GLY A 21 20.84 -4.36 -2.85
N LEU A 22 19.75 -4.00 -3.52
CA LEU A 22 19.71 -3.00 -4.59
C LEU A 22 19.60 -1.54 -4.10
N GLU A 23 19.40 -1.35 -2.79
CA GLU A 23 19.28 -0.04 -2.14
C GLU A 23 18.31 0.92 -2.83
N TYR A 24 17.14 0.42 -3.24
CA TYR A 24 16.07 1.28 -3.73
C TYR A 24 15.77 2.37 -2.68
N ASN A 25 15.71 3.61 -3.14
CA ASN A 25 15.49 4.78 -2.28
C ASN A 25 14.18 5.53 -2.63
N LEU A 26 13.38 4.98 -3.55
CA LEU A 26 12.13 5.56 -4.00
C LEU A 26 11.04 4.47 -4.02
N VAL A 27 9.89 4.79 -3.44
CA VAL A 27 8.67 3.98 -3.51
C VAL A 27 7.52 4.88 -3.93
N ARG A 28 6.72 4.42 -4.90
CA ARG A 28 5.49 5.11 -5.32
C ARG A 28 4.28 4.45 -4.65
N VAL A 29 3.51 5.23 -3.89
CA VAL A 29 2.29 4.78 -3.23
C VAL A 29 1.07 5.35 -3.96
N PRO A 30 0.20 4.52 -4.56
CA PRO A 30 -1.04 5.00 -5.16
C PRO A 30 -2.01 5.55 -4.11
N ILE A 31 -2.66 6.67 -4.43
CA ILE A 31 -3.76 7.24 -3.66
C ILE A 31 -5.03 6.47 -4.03
N ALA A 32 -5.63 5.80 -3.06
CA ALA A 32 -6.76 4.88 -3.22
C ALA A 32 -6.48 3.72 -4.21
N SER A 33 -7.45 3.38 -5.07
CA SER A 33 -7.39 2.24 -5.99
C SER A 33 -6.69 2.55 -7.32
N THR A 34 -6.24 1.49 -7.99
CA THR A 34 -5.70 1.49 -9.36
C THR A 34 -6.17 0.22 -10.09
N ASP A 35 -5.82 0.06 -11.36
CA ASP A 35 -6.00 -1.19 -12.13
C ASP A 35 -5.28 -2.41 -11.52
N PHE A 36 -4.28 -2.19 -10.66
CA PHE A 36 -3.60 -3.24 -9.87
C PHE A 36 -4.25 -3.49 -8.50
N SER A 37 -5.39 -2.89 -8.20
CA SER A 37 -6.18 -3.15 -7.00
C SER A 37 -7.19 -4.29 -7.25
N THR A 38 -7.58 -5.00 -6.19
CA THR A 38 -8.58 -6.08 -6.28
C THR A 38 -10.02 -5.58 -6.44
N ARG A 39 -10.25 -4.29 -6.18
CA ARG A 39 -11.52 -3.60 -6.36
C ARG A 39 -11.25 -2.11 -6.61
N GLU A 40 -12.24 -1.43 -7.19
CA GLU A 40 -12.28 0.02 -7.30
C GLU A 40 -12.76 0.63 -5.97
N TYR A 41 -12.12 1.72 -5.56
CA TYR A 41 -12.47 2.51 -4.37
C TYR A 41 -11.75 3.86 -4.39
N SER A 42 -12.34 4.85 -3.72
CA SER A 42 -11.68 6.09 -3.30
C SER A 42 -11.67 6.19 -1.76
N TYR A 43 -11.07 7.26 -1.24
CA TYR A 43 -11.13 7.53 0.20
C TYR A 43 -12.42 8.24 0.61
N ASP A 44 -13.21 8.73 -0.35
CA ASP A 44 -14.43 9.49 -0.11
C ASP A 44 -15.48 9.13 -1.17
N ASP A 45 -15.96 7.88 -1.11
CA ASP A 45 -16.95 7.35 -2.06
C ASP A 45 -18.39 7.80 -1.75
N VAL A 46 -18.59 8.76 -0.84
CA VAL A 46 -19.91 9.31 -0.52
C VAL A 46 -20.25 10.46 -1.46
N GLU A 47 -21.24 10.23 -2.32
CA GLU A 47 -21.69 11.23 -3.30
C GLU A 47 -22.12 12.54 -2.61
N GLY A 48 -21.56 13.65 -3.07
CA GLY A 48 -21.88 14.99 -2.55
C GLY A 48 -21.11 15.42 -1.30
N ASP A 49 -20.15 14.63 -0.81
CA ASP A 49 -19.34 14.97 0.37
C ASP A 49 -18.21 15.97 0.07
N LEU A 50 -18.58 17.19 -0.33
CA LEU A 50 -17.59 18.25 -0.61
C LEU A 50 -16.83 18.71 0.65
N GLU A 51 -17.34 18.39 1.84
CA GLU A 51 -16.72 18.71 3.12
C GLU A 51 -15.81 17.59 3.63
N MET A 52 -15.68 16.48 2.89
CA MET A 52 -14.81 15.33 3.20
C MET A 52 -15.07 14.70 4.58
N LYS A 53 -16.33 14.70 5.05
CA LYS A 53 -16.70 14.16 6.37
C LYS A 53 -16.52 12.65 6.47
N ASN A 54 -16.60 11.94 5.35
CA ASN A 54 -16.50 10.49 5.26
C ASN A 54 -15.14 10.03 4.74
N PHE A 55 -14.20 10.97 4.54
CA PHE A 55 -12.85 10.64 4.09
C PHE A 55 -12.17 9.68 5.07
N ALA A 56 -11.82 8.50 4.58
CA ALA A 56 -11.13 7.48 5.38
C ALA A 56 -10.20 6.62 4.53
N LEU A 57 -9.09 6.21 5.14
CA LEU A 57 -8.24 5.17 4.57
C LEU A 57 -8.97 3.83 4.59
N THR A 58 -8.70 3.01 3.57
CA THR A 58 -9.33 1.71 3.41
C THR A 58 -8.47 0.58 3.97
N GLU A 59 -9.02 -0.63 4.05
CA GLU A 59 -8.27 -1.81 4.53
C GLU A 59 -6.98 -2.04 3.74
N GLU A 60 -6.99 -1.74 2.45
CA GLU A 60 -5.83 -1.88 1.59
C GLU A 60 -4.65 -0.99 2.04
N ASP A 61 -4.93 0.23 2.50
CA ASP A 61 -3.91 1.14 3.00
C ASP A 61 -3.39 0.68 4.36
N LEU A 62 -4.32 0.37 5.28
CA LEU A 62 -4.01 0.04 6.67
C LEU A 62 -3.33 -1.32 6.82
N ARG A 63 -3.72 -2.32 6.02
CA ARG A 63 -3.22 -3.70 6.12
C ARG A 63 -2.10 -4.01 5.14
N TYR A 64 -2.07 -3.37 3.97
CA TYR A 64 -1.15 -3.77 2.90
C TYR A 64 -0.10 -2.71 2.58
N LYS A 65 -0.45 -1.42 2.49
CA LYS A 65 0.52 -0.39 2.09
C LYS A 65 1.36 0.07 3.28
N VAL A 66 0.73 0.51 4.37
CA VAL A 66 1.43 1.10 5.54
C VAL A 66 2.38 0.10 6.20
N MET A 67 1.98 -1.16 6.32
CA MET A 67 2.82 -2.21 6.92
C MET A 67 4.07 -2.58 6.10
N LEU A 68 4.13 -2.18 4.82
CA LEU A 68 5.27 -2.46 3.94
C LEU A 68 6.26 -1.30 3.85
N LEU A 69 5.89 -0.11 4.36
CA LEU A 69 6.74 1.07 4.48
C LEU A 69 7.38 1.12 5.86
#